data_AF-A0A8T6XV52-F1
#
_entry.id   AF-A0A8T6XV52-F1
#
_cell.length_a   1.000
_cell.length_b   1.000
_cell.length_c   1.000
_cell.angle_alpha   90.00
_cell.angle_beta   90.00
_cell.angle_gamma   90.00
#
_symmetry.space_group_name_H-M   'P 1'
#
loop_
_entity.id
_entity.type
_entity.pdbx_description
1 polymer ?
#
loop_
_entity_poly.entity_id
_entity_poly.type
_entity_poly.pdbx_seq_one_letter_code
_entity_poly.pdbx_strand_id
1 'polypeptide(L)' 'MTERRMVYPGEELGGEEEFLAGPGTYVEDGKILSAQVGTLSYNEKEHMVYVEPSKPTNQ' A
#
# COMPACT_ATOMS: atom_id res chain seq x y z
N MET A 1 10.50 14.98 4.84
CA MET A 1 9.50 15.01 3.76
C MET A 1 9.25 13.57 3.39
N THR A 2 8.08 13.01 3.72
CA THR A 2 7.77 11.62 3.37
C THR A 2 7.45 11.61 1.88
N GLU A 3 8.36 11.07 1.06
CA GLU A 3 8.13 10.89 -0.37
C GLU A 3 6.86 10.06 -0.56
N ARG A 4 5.85 10.65 -1.19
CA ARG A 4 4.64 9.92 -1.58
C ARG A 4 4.99 9.01 -2.73
N ARG A 5 5.21 7.73 -2.43
CA ARG A 5 5.43 6.71 -3.45
C ARG A 5 4.09 6.32 -4.06
N MET A 6 3.97 6.49 -5.37
CA MET A 6 2.85 5.96 -6.14
C MET A 6 3.10 4.47 -6.38
N VAL A 7 2.05 3.66 -6.27
CA VAL A 7 2.11 2.21 -6.48
C VAL A 7 1.00 1.76 -7.41
N TYR A 8 1.26 0.66 -8.13
CA TYR A 8 0.37 0.01 -9.07
C TYR A 8 -0.06 -1.37 -8.54
N PRO A 9 -1.20 -1.91 -9.03
CA PRO A 9 -1.65 -3.25 -8.65
C PRO A 9 -0.57 -4.31 -8.89
N GLY A 10 -0.34 -5.17 -7.89
CA GLY A 10 0.68 -6.22 -7.93
C GLY A 10 2.09 -5.76 -7.52
N GLU A 11 2.32 -4.48 -7.21
CA GLU A 11 3.59 -4.08 -6.60
C GLU A 11 3.71 -4.56 -5.15
N GLU A 12 4.90 -5.06 -4.81
CA GLU A 12 5.27 -5.47 -3.45
C GLU A 12 5.48 -4.24 -2.55
N LEU A 13 4.80 -4.26 -1.39
CA LEU A 13 4.78 -3.19 -0.41
C LEU A 13 5.55 -3.53 0.88
N GLY A 14 5.76 -4.83 1.13
CA GLY A 14 6.48 -5.37 2.28
C GLY A 14 6.07 -6.82 2.56
N GLY A 15 6.62 -7.42 3.63
CA GLY A 15 6.21 -8.75 4.12
C GLY A 15 5.12 -8.69 5.18
N GLU A 16 4.29 -9.74 5.27
CA GLU A 16 3.30 -9.88 6.35
C GLU A 16 3.92 -10.08 7.74
N GLU A 17 5.22 -10.42 7.77
CA GLU A 17 6.02 -10.55 8.99
C GLU A 17 6.35 -9.18 9.62
N GLU A 18 6.37 -8.13 8.79
CA GLU A 18 6.78 -6.78 9.19
C GLU A 18 5.57 -5.85 9.38
N PHE A 19 4.52 -6.06 8.56
CA PHE A 19 3.36 -5.18 8.50
C PHE A 19 2.05 -5.96 8.39
N LEU A 20 0.98 -5.32 8.85
CA LEU A 20 -0.40 -5.73 8.58
C LEU A 20 -0.83 -5.18 7.22
N ALA A 21 -1.47 -6.03 6.41
CA ALA A 21 -2.11 -5.62 5.17
C ALA A 21 -3.37 -4.78 5.47
N GLY A 22 -3.33 -3.51 5.10
CA GLY A 22 -4.42 -2.56 5.25
C GLY A 22 -5.24 -2.37 3.97
N PRO A 23 -6.15 -1.38 3.96
CA PRO A 23 -6.99 -1.09 2.80
C PRO A 23 -6.20 -0.88 1.51
N GLY A 24 -6.73 -1.39 0.39
CA GLY A 24 -6.06 -1.26 -0.91
C GLY A 24 -4.84 -2.18 -1.08
N THR A 25 -4.66 -3.17 -0.20
CA THR A 25 -3.61 -4.19 -0.29
C THR A 25 -4.19 -5.60 -0.14
N TYR A 26 -3.42 -6.61 -0.52
CA TYR A 26 -3.72 -8.02 -0.28
C TYR A 26 -2.44 -8.78 0.03
N VAL A 27 -2.56 -9.98 0.60
CA VAL A 27 -1.41 -10.84 0.89
C VAL A 27 -1.39 -12.01 -0.09
N GLU A 28 -0.23 -12.26 -0.68
CA GLU A 28 0.04 -13.41 -1.53
C GLU A 28 1.47 -13.90 -1.27
N ASP A 29 1.63 -15.19 -0.98
CA ASP A 29 2.96 -15.81 -0.75
C ASP A 29 3.81 -15.11 0.32
N GLY A 30 3.23 -14.69 1.45
CA GLY A 30 3.97 -13.98 2.51
C GLY A 30 4.16 -12.49 2.27
N LYS A 31 3.76 -11.99 1.09
CA LYS A 31 4.04 -10.62 0.64
C LYS A 31 2.77 -9.81 0.60
N ILE A 32 2.86 -8.57 1.04
CA ILE A 32 1.79 -7.59 0.92
C ILE A 32 1.95 -6.90 -0.43
N LEU A 33 0.94 -7.02 -1.27
CA LEU A 33 0.90 -6.39 -2.59
C LEU A 33 -0.18 -5.34 -2.67
N SER A 34 0.02 -4.35 -3.52
CA SER A 34 -1.00 -3.36 -3.81
C SER A 34 -2.16 -3.98 -4.60
N ALA A 35 -3.39 -3.74 -4.17
CA ALA A 35 -4.59 -4.16 -4.89
C ALA A 35 -5.07 -3.10 -5.90
N GLN A 36 -4.52 -1.88 -5.86
CA GLN A 36 -5.05 -0.72 -6.60
C GLN A 36 -3.96 0.29 -6.95
N VAL A 37 -4.26 1.21 -7.87
CA VAL A 37 -3.39 2.37 -8.12
C VAL A 37 -3.59 3.40 -7.02
N GLY A 38 -2.51 3.86 -6.42
CA GLY A 38 -2.61 4.82 -5.33
C GLY A 38 -1.30 5.29 -4.75
N THR A 39 -1.37 5.97 -3.61
CA THR A 39 -0.22 6.40 -2.82
C THR A 39 -0.03 5.42 -1.67
N LEU A 40 1.20 4.95 -1.50
CA LEU A 40 1.59 4.10 -0.39
C LEU A 40 1.70 4.91 0.91
N SER A 41 1.00 4.44 1.94
CA SER A 41 0.97 5.06 3.26
C SER A 41 1.21 4.00 4.34
N TYR A 42 1.92 4.40 5.39
CA TYR A 42 2.30 3.54 6.51
C TYR A 42 1.70 4.10 7.80
N ASN A 43 1.12 3.23 8.61
CA ASN A 43 0.67 3.53 9.95
C ASN A 43 1.58 2.82 10.95
N GLU A 44 2.56 3.56 11.48
CA GLU A 44 3.56 3.04 12.42
C GLU A 44 2.94 2.53 13.72
N LYS A 45 1.82 3.14 14.17
CA LYS A 45 1.18 2.77 15.43
C LYS A 45 0.55 1.39 15.36
N GLU A 46 -0.01 1.04 14.20
CA GLU A 46 -0.67 -0.24 13.96
C GLU A 46 0.22 -1.21 13.18
N HIS A 47 1.46 -0.82 12.87
CA HIS A 47 2.35 -1.56 11.97
C HIS A 47 1.64 -1.97 10.68
N MET A 48 0.88 -1.06 10.06
CA MET A 48 0.04 -1.37 8.91
C MET A 48 0.51 -0.63 7.65
N VAL A 49 0.46 -1.31 6.51
CA VAL A 49 0.69 -0.72 5.19
C VAL A 49 -0.63 -0.68 4.40
N TYR A 50 -0.92 0.45 3.77
CA TYR A 50 -2.16 0.62 3.01
C TYR A 50 -1.96 1.54 1.81
N VAL A 51 -2.87 1.44 0.84
CA VAL A 51 -2.79 2.21 -0.42
C VAL A 51 -4.00 3.13 -0.51
N GLU A 52 -3.73 4.43 -0.46
CA GLU A 52 -4.74 5.46 -0.66
C GLU A 52 -5.04 5.62 -2.16
N PRO A 53 -6.29 5.47 -2.61
CA PRO A 53 -6.62 5.52 -4.03
C PRO A 53 -6.26 6.88 -4.63
N SER A 54 -5.55 6.84 -5.75
CA SER A 54 -5.34 8.01 -6.59
C SER A 54 -6.68 8.34 -7.26
N LYS A 55 -7.34 9.42 -6.85
CA LYS A 55 -8.47 9.93 -7.63
C LYS A 55 -7.92 10.43 -8.95
N PRO A 56 -8.44 9.98 -10.12
CA PRO A 56 -8.15 10.67 -11.36
C PRO A 56 -8.69 12.09 -11.19
N THR A 57 -7.80 13.08 -11.19
CA THR A 57 -8.22 14.47 -11.36
C THR A 57 -8.78 14.56 -12.78
N ASN A 58 -10.10 14.49 -12.90
CA ASN A 58 -10.79 14.93 -14.11
C ASN A 58 -10.51 16.43 -14.23
N GLN A 59 -9.46 16.79 -14.98
CA GLN A 59 -9.15 18.15 -15.37
C GLN A 59 -9.92 18.49 -16.65
#